data_AF-A0A935MZG3-F1
#
_entry.id   AF-A0A935MZG3-F1
#
_cell.length_a   1.000
_cell.length_b   1.000
_cell.length_c   1.000
_cell.angle_alpha   90.00
_cell.angle_beta   90.00
_cell.angle_gamma   90.00
#
_symmetry.space_group_name_H-M   'P 1'
#
loop_
_entity.id
_entity.type
_entity.pdbx_description
1 polymer ?
#
loop_
_entity_poly.entity_id
_entity_poly.type
_entity_poly.pdbx_seq_one_letter_code
_entity_poly.pdbx_strand_id
1 'polypeptide(L)'
;MDILSFIFGLLTGMILGIWITHIWLAYQRQESTAKLSQLFNQLWQDHFNLMKEMKHDLDNPEYKFQREFFALNKNKRFNLKRPCLAYFFDDHTTLNDQLKTLSAYGLIREVSESSDAPAKYQFNEHFVELLRGKQP
;
A
#
# COMPACT_ATOMS: atom_id res chain seq x y z
N MET A 1 6.45 4.60 58.03
CA MET A 1 6.56 4.83 56.57
C MET A 1 5.71 6.02 56.23
N ASP A 2 6.30 7.08 55.71
CA ASP A 2 5.59 8.33 55.44
C ASP A 2 4.83 8.23 54.12
N ILE A 3 3.53 8.52 54.16
CA ILE A 3 2.61 8.51 53.01
C ILE A 3 3.16 9.35 51.85
N LEU A 4 3.91 10.40 52.14
CA LEU A 4 4.60 11.23 51.15
C LEU A 4 5.62 10.44 50.33
N SER A 5 6.41 9.56 50.95
CA SER A 5 7.40 8.73 50.23
C SER A 5 6.73 7.71 49.30
N PHE A 6 5.56 7.20 49.68
CA PHE A 6 4.77 6.29 48.85
C PHE A 6 4.21 7.02 47.61
N ILE A 7 3.66 8.23 47.79
CA ILE A 7 3.14 9.05 46.69
C ILE A 7 4.26 9.45 45.72
N PHE A 8 5.43 9.84 46.22
CA PHE A 8 6.59 10.17 45.36
C PHE A 8 7.10 8.97 44.57
N GLY A 9 7.16 7.78 45.16
CA GLY A 9 7.52 6.54 44.45
C GLY A 9 6.51 6.18 43.36
N LEU A 10 5.23 6.42 43.62
CA LEU A 10 4.15 6.12 42.67
C LEU A 10 4.16 7.10 41.48
N LEU A 11 4.39 8.39 41.72
CA LEU A 11 4.50 9.41 40.67
C LEU A 11 5.75 9.24 39.80
N THR A 12 6.90 8.94 40.41
CA THR A 12 8.15 8.69 39.66
C THR A 12 8.06 7.41 38.83
N GLY A 13 7.45 6.35 39.37
CA GLY A 13 7.17 5.11 38.62
C GLY A 13 6.25 5.33 37.42
N MET A 14 5.21 6.16 37.56
CA MET A 14 4.30 6.49 36.46
C MET A 14 5.00 7.23 35.32
N ILE A 15 5.81 8.25 35.64
CA ILE A 15 6.53 9.04 34.63
C ILE A 15 7.52 8.15 33.86
N LEU A 16 8.28 7.30 34.56
CA LEU A 16 9.20 6.35 33.93
C LEU A 16 8.46 5.32 33.07
N GLY A 17 7.34 4.79 33.55
CA GLY A 17 6.50 3.86 32.79
C GLY A 17 5.94 4.45 31.50
N ILE A 18 5.46 5.70 31.54
CA ILE A 18 5.00 6.43 30.36
C ILE A 18 6.16 6.63 29.38
N TRP A 19 7.34 7.03 29.86
CA TRP A 19 8.50 7.24 29.00
C TRP A 19 8.96 5.96 28.28
N ILE A 20 9.03 4.83 28.99
CA ILE A 20 9.38 3.53 28.43
C ILE A 20 8.38 3.09 27.35
N THR A 21 7.08 3.25 27.62
CA THR A 21 6.04 2.86 26.64
C THR A 21 6.07 3.72 25.38
N HIS A 22 6.33 5.03 25.50
CA HIS A 22 6.51 5.90 24.33
C HIS A 22 7.73 5.51 23.48
N ILE A 23 8.87 5.19 24.11
CA ILE A 23 10.07 4.74 23.39
C ILE A 23 9.82 3.42 22.68
N TRP A 24 9.22 2.44 23.37
CA TRP A 24 8.88 1.15 22.78
C TRP A 24 7.95 1.31 21.58
N LEU A 25 6.90 2.13 21.72
CA LEU A 25 5.95 2.38 20.65
C LEU A 25 6.60 3.07 19.44
N ALA A 26 7.51 4.02 19.68
CA ALA A 26 8.27 4.67 18.62
C ALA A 26 9.18 3.68 17.88
N TYR A 27 9.87 2.80 18.62
CA TYR A 27 10.71 1.75 18.05
C TYR A 27 9.89 0.76 17.21
N GLN A 28 8.75 0.29 17.71
CA GLN A 28 7.87 -0.62 17.00
C GLN A 28 7.32 0.00 15.69
N ARG A 29 6.99 1.30 15.71
CA ARG A 29 6.58 2.03 14.51
C ARG A 29 7.71 2.17 13.51
N GLN A 30 8.95 2.36 13.98
CA GLN A 30 10.11 2.44 13.09
C GLN A 30 10.42 1.09 12.45
N GLU A 31 10.33 -0.01 13.20
CA GLU A 31 10.51 -1.34 12.61
C GLU A 31 9.43 -1.68 11.59
N SER A 32 8.17 -1.32 11.85
CA SER A 32 7.07 -1.64 10.93
C SER A 32 7.21 -0.86 9.62
N THR A 33 7.61 0.41 9.67
CA THR A 33 7.87 1.21 8.46
C THR A 33 9.10 0.71 7.71
N ALA A 34 10.16 0.30 8.42
CA ALA A 34 11.34 -0.28 7.79
C ALA A 34 11.04 -1.60 7.07
N LYS A 35 10.30 -2.51 7.72
CA LYS A 35 9.85 -3.79 7.13
C LYS A 35 8.99 -3.57 5.89
N LEU A 36 8.06 -2.61 5.95
CA LEU A 36 7.22 -2.25 4.82
C LEU A 36 8.01 -1.64 3.67
N SER A 37 8.97 -0.75 3.95
CA SER A 37 9.87 -0.18 2.94
C SER A 37 10.70 -1.28 2.25
N GLN A 38 11.26 -2.21 3.02
CA GLN A 38 12.01 -3.34 2.49
C GLN A 38 11.13 -4.24 1.60
N LEU A 39 9.94 -4.60 2.07
CA LEU A 39 8.97 -5.38 1.31
C LEU A 39 8.59 -4.68 0.00
N PHE A 40 8.32 -3.37 0.06
CA PHE A 40 8.00 -2.59 -1.13
C PHE A 40 9.18 -2.50 -2.10
N ASN A 41 10.41 -2.37 -1.61
CA ASN A 41 11.61 -2.40 -2.44
C ASN A 41 11.76 -3.75 -3.15
N GLN A 42 11.48 -4.85 -2.46
CA GLN A 42 11.51 -6.18 -3.06
C GLN A 42 10.44 -6.32 -4.15
N LEU A 43 9.19 -5.98 -3.85
CA LEU A 43 8.10 -6.00 -4.83
C LEU A 43 8.40 -5.12 -6.05
N TRP A 44 8.99 -3.95 -5.83
CA TRP A 44 9.42 -3.06 -6.91
C TRP A 44 10.44 -3.72 -7.85
N GLN A 45 11.35 -4.56 -7.35
CA GLN A 45 12.28 -5.30 -8.21
C GLN A 45 11.58 -6.49 -8.88
N ASP A 46 10.81 -7.26 -8.12
CA ASP A 46 10.16 -8.48 -8.60
C ASP A 46 9.04 -8.20 -9.63
N HIS A 47 8.43 -7.01 -9.57
CA HIS A 47 7.30 -6.60 -10.41
C HIS A 47 7.55 -5.25 -11.10
N PHE A 48 8.81 -4.96 -11.41
CA PHE A 48 9.27 -3.65 -11.87
C PHE A 48 8.45 -3.06 -13.01
N ASN A 49 8.20 -3.82 -14.08
CA ASN A 49 7.50 -3.29 -15.26
C ASN A 49 6.08 -2.80 -14.92
N LEU A 50 5.31 -3.60 -14.19
CA LEU A 50 3.96 -3.25 -13.78
C LEU A 50 3.95 -2.07 -12.81
N MET A 51 4.79 -2.11 -11.78
CA MET A 51 4.83 -1.05 -10.75
C MET A 51 5.34 0.27 -11.31
N LYS A 52 6.26 0.23 -12.29
CA LYS A 52 6.71 1.40 -13.03
C LYS A 52 5.59 2.02 -13.86
N GLU A 53 4.81 1.20 -14.57
CA GLU A 53 3.64 1.67 -15.32
C GLU A 53 2.60 2.29 -14.38
N MET A 54 2.26 1.61 -13.29
CA MET A 54 1.35 2.12 -12.26
C MET A 54 1.83 3.45 -11.67
N LYS A 55 3.13 3.58 -11.39
CA LYS A 55 3.72 4.84 -10.94
C LYS A 55 3.53 5.94 -12.00
N HIS A 56 3.90 5.65 -13.25
CA HIS A 56 3.81 6.61 -14.34
C HIS A 56 2.38 7.13 -14.53
N ASP A 57 1.41 6.22 -14.47
CA ASP A 57 -0.02 6.54 -14.52
C ASP A 57 -0.47 7.42 -13.36
N LEU A 58 -0.05 7.12 -12.13
CA LEU A 58 -0.43 7.85 -10.93
C LEU A 58 0.27 9.21 -10.78
N ASP A 59 1.37 9.40 -11.49
CA ASP A 59 2.07 10.68 -11.65
C ASP A 59 1.42 11.56 -12.74
N ASN A 60 0.58 11.00 -13.61
CA ASN A 60 -0.21 11.79 -14.56
C ASN A 60 -1.25 12.65 -13.81
N PRO A 61 -1.26 13.99 -14.00
CA PRO A 61 -2.22 14.89 -13.37
C PRO A 61 -3.69 14.52 -13.62
N GLU A 62 -4.01 13.94 -14.78
CA GLU A 62 -5.38 13.50 -15.13
C GLU A 62 -5.88 12.36 -14.22
N TYR A 63 -4.98 11.53 -13.74
CA TYR A 63 -5.27 10.37 -12.89
C TYR A 63 -4.91 10.58 -11.42
N LYS A 64 -4.60 11.82 -11.00
CA LYS A 64 -4.15 12.16 -9.64
C LYS A 64 -5.01 11.55 -8.53
N PHE A 65 -6.33 11.55 -8.72
CA PHE A 65 -7.33 11.03 -7.78
C PHE A 65 -7.91 9.67 -8.20
N GLN A 66 -7.48 9.13 -9.33
CA GLN A 66 -7.90 7.80 -9.76
C GLN A 66 -7.28 6.77 -8.83
N ARG A 67 -8.12 5.88 -8.30
CA ARG A 67 -7.70 4.73 -7.48
C ARG A 67 -8.13 3.41 -8.04
N GLU A 68 -9.05 3.43 -8.99
CA GLU A 68 -9.60 2.23 -9.59
C GLU A 68 -8.93 1.96 -10.93
N PHE A 69 -8.64 0.70 -11.19
CA PHE A 69 -8.10 0.24 -12.46
C PHE A 69 -8.69 -1.11 -12.84
N PHE A 70 -8.53 -1.47 -14.11
CA PHE A 70 -8.99 -2.74 -14.64
C PHE A 70 -7.81 -3.60 -15.12
N ALA A 71 -7.93 -4.91 -14.95
CA ALA A 71 -7.07 -5.87 -15.65
C ALA A 71 -7.82 -6.43 -16.86
N LEU A 72 -7.31 -6.16 -18.06
CA LEU A 72 -8.02 -6.40 -19.32
C LEU A 72 -7.22 -7.31 -20.27
N ASN A 73 -7.93 -8.00 -21.15
CA ASN A 73 -7.34 -8.60 -22.35
C ASN A 73 -7.59 -7.64 -23.51
N LYS A 74 -6.59 -7.28 -24.32
CA LYS A 74 -6.74 -6.35 -25.45
C LYS A 74 -7.81 -6.80 -26.45
N ASN A 75 -7.99 -8.12 -26.56
CA ASN A 75 -8.94 -8.74 -27.49
C ASN A 75 -10.41 -8.71 -27.01
N LYS A 76 -10.69 -8.34 -25.75
CA LYS A 76 -12.07 -8.20 -25.27
C LYS A 76 -12.55 -6.76 -25.49
N ARG A 77 -13.67 -6.61 -26.19
CA ARG A 77 -14.35 -5.32 -26.33
C ARG A 77 -14.86 -4.87 -24.96
N PHE A 78 -14.14 -3.95 -24.33
CA PHE A 78 -14.56 -3.32 -23.09
C PHE A 78 -14.83 -1.85 -23.35
N ASN A 79 -16.09 -1.44 -23.16
CA ASN A 79 -16.49 -0.05 -23.41
C ASN A 79 -16.38 0.76 -22.12
N LEU A 80 -15.29 1.51 -22.00
CA LEU A 80 -15.05 2.39 -20.87
C LEU A 80 -15.89 3.67 -21.03
N LYS A 81 -16.88 3.84 -20.14
CA LYS A 81 -17.74 5.04 -20.14
C LYS A 81 -17.00 6.31 -19.68
N ARG A 82 -15.81 6.17 -19.08
CA ARG A 82 -14.98 7.24 -18.53
C ARG A 82 -13.49 6.86 -18.66
N PRO A 83 -12.56 7.82 -18.75
CA PRO A 83 -11.13 7.54 -18.65
C PRO A 83 -10.84 6.78 -17.36
N CYS A 84 -10.10 5.69 -17.46
CA CYS A 84 -9.66 4.92 -16.31
C CYS A 84 -8.31 4.28 -16.59
N LEU A 85 -7.63 3.87 -15.53
CA LEU A 85 -6.42 3.07 -15.63
C LEU A 85 -6.78 1.64 -16.03
N ALA A 86 -5.98 1.07 -16.93
CA ALA A 86 -6.16 -0.29 -17.40
C ALA A 86 -4.80 -0.92 -17.69
N TYR A 87 -4.57 -2.10 -17.12
CA TYR A 87 -3.38 -2.91 -17.35
C TYR A 87 -3.75 -4.16 -18.14
N PHE A 88 -2.95 -4.51 -19.13
CA PHE A 88 -3.29 -5.57 -20.07
C PHE A 88 -2.48 -6.84 -19.84
N PHE A 89 -3.14 -8.00 -19.86
CA PHE A 89 -2.48 -9.32 -19.79
C PHE A 89 -1.51 -9.54 -20.95
N ASP A 90 -1.76 -8.90 -22.09
CA ASP A 90 -0.89 -8.93 -23.26
C ASP A 90 0.46 -8.21 -23.03
N ASP A 91 0.47 -7.17 -22.17
CA ASP A 91 1.68 -6.39 -21.84
C ASP A 91 2.43 -6.97 -20.63
N HIS A 92 1.71 -7.67 -19.75
CA HIS A 92 2.22 -8.28 -18.53
C HIS A 92 1.78 -9.75 -18.47
N THR A 93 2.63 -10.66 -18.96
CA THR A 93 2.31 -12.10 -19.03
C THR A 93 1.99 -12.73 -17.66
N THR A 94 2.49 -12.13 -16.58
CA THR A 94 2.27 -12.57 -15.19
C THR A 94 1.35 -11.61 -14.41
N LEU A 95 0.57 -10.76 -15.08
CA LEU A 95 -0.25 -9.73 -14.44
C LEU A 95 -1.14 -10.29 -13.34
N ASN A 96 -1.80 -11.43 -13.59
CA ASN A 96 -2.69 -12.04 -12.60
C ASN A 96 -1.97 -12.38 -11.30
N ASP A 97 -0.78 -12.98 -11.40
CA ASP A 97 -0.01 -13.41 -10.22
C ASP A 97 0.61 -12.20 -9.50
N GLN A 98 1.03 -11.18 -10.26
CA GLN A 98 1.49 -9.90 -9.71
C GLN A 98 0.36 -9.21 -8.93
N LEU A 99 -0.84 -9.11 -9.50
CA LEU A 99 -2.00 -8.50 -8.83
C LEU A 99 -2.43 -9.29 -7.59
N LYS A 100 -2.43 -10.62 -7.64
CA LYS A 100 -2.68 -11.46 -6.45
C LYS A 100 -1.65 -11.21 -5.35
N THR A 101 -0.38 -11.10 -5.71
CA THR A 101 0.71 -10.80 -4.77
C THR A 101 0.52 -9.43 -4.13
N LEU A 102 0.28 -8.38 -4.94
CA LEU A 102 -0.01 -7.03 -4.45
C LEU A 102 -1.25 -7.00 -3.55
N SER A 103 -2.28 -7.80 -3.87
CA SER A 103 -3.50 -7.88 -3.07
C SER A 103 -3.27 -8.61 -1.75
N ALA A 104 -2.48 -9.70 -1.75
CA ALA A 104 -2.12 -10.43 -0.54
C ALA A 104 -1.34 -9.55 0.46
N TYR A 105 -0.57 -8.59 -0.03
CA TYR A 105 0.11 -7.59 0.80
C TYR A 105 -0.74 -6.35 1.13
N GLY A 106 -2.01 -6.32 0.72
CA GLY A 106 -2.94 -5.21 1.01
C GLY A 106 -2.64 -3.91 0.27
N LEU A 107 -1.80 -3.96 -0.78
CA LEU A 107 -1.43 -2.81 -1.60
C LEU A 107 -2.53 -2.46 -2.61
N ILE A 108 -3.27 -3.47 -3.05
CA ILE A 108 -4.48 -3.32 -3.85
C ILE A 108 -5.60 -4.20 -3.29
N ARG A 109 -6.84 -3.89 -3.67
CA ARG A 109 -8.02 -4.68 -3.34
C ARG A 109 -8.82 -4.97 -4.60
N GLU A 110 -9.27 -6.20 -4.77
CA GLU A 110 -10.24 -6.53 -5.81
C GLU A 110 -11.64 -6.01 -5.43
N VAL A 111 -12.30 -5.33 -6.37
CA VAL A 111 -13.61 -4.68 -6.22
C VAL A 111 -14.64 -5.26 -7.20
N SER A 112 -14.27 -6.28 -7.98
CA SER A 112 -15.13 -6.94 -8.98
C SER A 112 -16.47 -7.39 -8.35
N GLU A 113 -17.60 -6.87 -8.85
CA GLU A 113 -18.95 -7.17 -8.34
C GLU A 113 -19.62 -8.37 -9.06
N SER A 114 -19.09 -8.82 -10.21
CA SER A 114 -19.64 -9.95 -10.96
C SER A 114 -18.58 -10.70 -11.76
N SER A 115 -18.83 -11.99 -12.04
CA SER A 115 -17.96 -12.87 -12.82
C SER A 115 -17.85 -12.49 -14.32
N ASP A 116 -18.81 -11.73 -14.83
CA ASP A 116 -18.91 -11.40 -16.27
C ASP A 116 -18.26 -10.05 -16.60
N ALA A 117 -17.91 -9.27 -15.58
CA ALA A 117 -17.18 -8.02 -15.72
C ALA A 117 -15.66 -8.26 -15.70
N PRO A 118 -14.85 -7.41 -16.35
CA PRO A 118 -13.40 -7.47 -16.17
C PRO A 118 -13.03 -7.21 -14.73
N ALA A 119 -11.93 -7.84 -14.30
CA ALA A 119 -11.44 -7.71 -12.94
C ALA A 119 -11.09 -6.25 -12.64
N LYS A 120 -11.75 -5.71 -11.61
CA LYS A 120 -11.60 -4.34 -11.15
C LYS A 120 -10.84 -4.33 -9.84
N TYR A 121 -9.85 -3.47 -9.73
CA TYR A 121 -9.03 -3.32 -8.54
C TYR A 121 -9.01 -1.87 -8.08
N GLN A 122 -8.71 -1.69 -6.80
CA GLN A 122 -8.52 -0.39 -6.18
C GLN A 122 -7.15 -0.35 -5.48
N PHE A 123 -6.38 0.69 -5.76
CA PHE A 123 -5.15 0.98 -5.03
C PHE A 123 -5.43 1.38 -3.59
N ASN A 124 -4.63 0.89 -2.66
CA ASN A 124 -4.55 1.44 -1.30
C ASN A 124 -3.84 2.81 -1.35
N GLU A 125 -4.31 3.80 -0.59
CA GLU A 125 -3.66 5.12 -0.53
C GLU A 125 -2.19 5.01 -0.13
N HIS A 126 -1.86 4.15 0.84
CA HIS A 126 -0.48 3.98 1.25
C HIS A 126 0.41 3.42 0.12
N PHE A 127 -0.14 2.55 -0.72
CA PHE A 127 0.58 2.06 -1.89
C PHE A 127 0.82 3.15 -2.93
N VAL A 128 -0.17 4.02 -3.15
CA VAL A 128 -0.02 5.19 -4.04
C VAL A 128 1.08 6.13 -3.54
N GLU A 129 1.14 6.38 -2.23
CA GLU A 129 2.21 7.19 -1.62
C GLU A 129 3.60 6.56 -1.86
N LEU A 130 3.71 5.24 -1.66
CA LEU A 130 4.95 4.51 -1.91
C LEU A 130 5.39 4.59 -3.38
N LEU A 131 4.46 4.43 -4.33
CA LEU A 131 4.74 4.55 -5.77
C LEU A 131 5.20 5.97 -6.15
N ARG A 132 4.55 7.00 -5.60
CA ARG A 132 4.93 8.40 -5.85
C ARG A 132 6.29 8.74 -5.24
N GLY A 133 6.61 8.17 -4.09
CA GLY A 133 7.91 8.33 -3.42
C GLY A 133 9.09 7.63 -4.10
N LYS A 134 8.84 6.75 -5.09
CA LYS A 134 9.91 6.10 -5.85
C LYS A 134 10.54 7.04 -6.85
N GLN A 135 11.86 6.96 -6.96
CA GLN A 135 12.59 7.57 -8.06
C GLN A 135 12.29 6.84 -9.37
N PRO A 136 12.21 7.57 -10.51
CA PRO A 136 11.91 7.00 -11.82
C PRO A 136 12.98 6.04 -12.35
#